data_AF-A0A0K1JYK3-F1
#
_entry.id   AF-A0A0K1JYK3-F1
#
_cell.length_a   1.000
_cell.length_b   1.000
_cell.length_c   1.000
_cell.angle_alpha   90.00
_cell.angle_beta   90.00
_cell.angle_gamma   90.00
#
_symmetry.space_group_name_H-M   'P 1'
#
loop_
_entity.id
_entity.type
_entity.pdbx_description
1 polymer ?
#
loop_
_entity_poly.entity_id
_entity_poly.type
_entity_poly.pdbx_seq_one_letter_code
_entity_poly.pdbx_strand_id
1 'polypeptide(L)'
;MSRLAIFAAALLPLAAFAAADSLPVPQKSFTGGSPAALEQVMLAARRYAAFWNSGDPALAREALAPEFTDRTLPPGRAQGLPGPLQASQTFRTAVPDLKVEITDLVAADDRVTLRLHFTGHFSGRFGKVQGKGQAIDFQAFDLYRVQDGRITDNWHLEDNLTLLQQMGVIQQ
;
A
#
# COMPACT_ATOMS: atom_id res chain seq x y z
N MET A 1 -9.83 55.24 25.30
CA MET A 1 -10.68 54.11 24.86
C MET A 1 -10.14 53.61 23.53
N SER A 2 -10.26 52.29 23.29
CA SER A 2 -9.85 51.53 22.09
C SER A 2 -8.45 50.92 22.13
N ARG A 3 -8.40 49.61 22.44
CA ARG A 3 -7.30 48.69 22.11
C ARG A 3 -7.76 47.89 20.90
N LEU A 4 -7.07 48.02 19.78
CA LEU A 4 -7.28 47.24 18.56
C LEU A 4 -6.82 45.79 18.82
N ALA A 5 -7.71 44.82 18.66
CA ALA A 5 -7.37 43.40 18.65
C ALA A 5 -7.00 43.00 17.20
N ILE A 6 -5.77 42.54 17.00
CA ILE A 6 -5.32 41.95 15.73
C ILE A 6 -5.68 40.47 15.76
N PHE A 7 -6.61 40.05 14.91
CA PHE A 7 -6.85 38.63 14.64
C PHE A 7 -5.75 38.08 13.73
N ALA A 8 -4.91 37.19 14.26
CA ALA A 8 -4.00 36.39 13.45
C ALA A 8 -4.80 35.23 12.84
N ALA A 9 -5.05 35.29 11.53
CA ALA A 9 -5.56 34.15 10.79
C ALA A 9 -4.44 33.11 10.66
N ALA A 10 -4.64 31.94 11.25
CA ALA A 10 -3.72 30.81 11.10
C ALA A 10 -3.81 30.29 9.66
N LEU A 11 -2.77 30.56 8.86
CA LEU A 11 -2.53 29.90 7.59
C LEU A 11 -2.16 28.45 7.86
N LEU A 12 -3.10 27.54 7.62
CA LEU A 12 -2.78 26.11 7.49
C LEU A 12 -1.82 25.93 6.31
N PRO A 13 -0.77 25.10 6.43
CA PRO A 13 0.18 24.92 5.35
C PRO A 13 -0.48 24.19 4.17
N LEU A 14 -0.40 24.82 3.00
CA LEU A 14 -0.93 24.37 1.70
C LEU A 14 -0.37 23.00 1.21
N ALA A 15 0.56 22.39 1.96
CA ALA A 15 1.29 21.20 1.57
C ALA A 15 0.50 19.89 1.74
N ALA A 16 -0.49 19.84 2.63
CA ALA A 16 -1.24 18.61 2.89
C ALA A 16 -2.23 18.23 1.76
N PHE A 17 -2.64 19.19 0.93
CA PHE A 17 -3.58 18.96 -0.16
C PHE A 17 -2.93 18.46 -1.45
N ALA A 18 -1.62 18.70 -1.67
CA ALA A 18 -0.95 18.36 -2.92
C ALA A 18 -0.62 16.87 -3.08
N ALA A 19 -0.60 16.07 -2.01
CA ALA A 19 -0.23 14.66 -2.06
C ALA A 19 -1.41 13.72 -2.43
N ALA A 20 -2.67 14.17 -2.27
CA ALA A 20 -3.83 13.34 -2.55
C ALA A 20 -4.05 13.07 -4.05
N ASP A 21 -3.57 13.96 -4.92
CA ASP A 21 -3.77 13.91 -6.38
C ASP A 21 -2.88 12.87 -7.12
N SER A 22 -1.98 12.17 -6.44
CA SER A 22 -1.06 11.19 -7.06
C SER A 22 -1.28 9.73 -6.63
N LEU A 23 -2.28 9.46 -5.79
CA LEU A 23 -2.55 8.11 -5.30
C LEU A 23 -3.22 7.23 -6.38
N PRO A 24 -2.88 5.92 -6.46
CA PRO A 24 -3.47 5.01 -7.43
C PRO A 24 -4.99 5.01 -7.30
N VAL A 25 -5.67 5.13 -8.44
CA VAL A 25 -7.13 5.12 -8.52
C VAL A 25 -7.59 3.68 -8.76
N PRO A 26 -8.51 3.14 -7.94
CA PRO A 26 -9.10 1.83 -8.21
C PRO A 26 -9.79 1.80 -9.56
N GLN A 27 -9.54 0.76 -10.37
CA GLN A 27 -10.27 0.59 -11.64
C GLN A 27 -11.76 0.35 -11.37
N LYS A 28 -12.09 -0.34 -10.28
CA LYS A 28 -13.46 -0.55 -9.80
C LYS A 28 -13.53 -0.27 -8.30
N SER A 29 -14.61 0.38 -7.87
CA SER A 29 -14.87 0.65 -6.46
C SER A 29 -16.31 0.36 -6.08
N PHE A 30 -16.48 -0.25 -4.90
CA PHE A 30 -17.78 -0.56 -4.31
C PHE A 30 -17.78 -0.11 -2.86
N THR A 31 -18.88 0.50 -2.41
CA THR A 31 -18.98 1.08 -1.07
C THR A 31 -20.28 0.67 -0.39
N GLY A 32 -20.21 0.45 0.93
CA GLY A 32 -21.37 0.28 1.79
C GLY A 32 -21.17 1.03 3.11
N GLY A 33 -22.09 1.93 3.46
CA GLY A 33 -22.02 2.72 4.71
C GLY A 33 -21.94 4.23 4.49
N SER A 34 -21.48 4.96 5.52
CA SER A 34 -21.43 6.43 5.53
C SER A 34 -20.28 6.99 4.68
N PRO A 35 -20.52 7.98 3.78
CA PRO A 35 -19.49 8.52 2.88
C PRO A 35 -18.23 9.05 3.58
N ALA A 36 -18.37 9.75 4.70
CA ALA A 36 -17.22 10.39 5.38
C ALA A 36 -16.25 9.40 6.03
N ALA A 37 -16.78 8.32 6.62
CA ALA A 37 -15.94 7.26 7.18
C ALA A 37 -15.21 6.49 6.07
N LEU A 38 -15.92 6.22 4.96
CA LEU A 38 -15.37 5.50 3.82
C LEU A 38 -14.25 6.27 3.12
N GLU A 39 -14.29 7.61 3.10
CA GLU A 39 -13.21 8.42 2.51
C GLU A 39 -11.87 8.17 3.20
N GLN A 40 -11.83 8.19 4.54
CA GLN A 40 -10.60 7.94 5.29
C GLN A 40 -10.10 6.50 5.13
N VAL A 41 -11.03 5.54 5.13
CA VAL A 41 -10.73 4.11 4.93
C VAL A 41 -10.10 3.87 3.55
N MET A 42 -10.70 4.42 2.50
CA MET A 42 -10.20 4.33 1.14
C MET A 42 -8.87 5.07 0.96
N LEU A 43 -8.70 6.22 1.59
CA LEU A 43 -7.46 6.99 1.55
C LEU A 43 -6.28 6.23 2.16
N ALA A 44 -6.47 5.61 3.32
CA ALA A 44 -5.45 4.78 3.96
C ALA A 44 -5.02 3.61 3.06
N ALA A 45 -5.99 2.91 2.48
CA ALA A 45 -5.75 1.84 1.53
C ALA A 45 -4.98 2.30 0.28
N ARG A 46 -5.39 3.41 -0.34
CA ARG A 46 -4.74 3.95 -1.54
C ARG A 46 -3.32 4.43 -1.26
N ARG A 47 -3.04 5.00 -0.08
CA ARG A 47 -1.67 5.34 0.36
C ARG A 47 -0.80 4.10 0.48
N TYR A 48 -1.32 3.01 1.04
CA TYR A 48 -0.54 1.78 1.19
C TYR A 48 -0.28 1.09 -0.15
N ALA A 49 -1.26 1.09 -1.07
CA ALA A 49 -1.04 0.68 -2.45
C ALA A 49 -0.01 1.56 -3.17
N ALA A 50 -0.03 2.88 -2.95
CA ALA A 50 0.97 3.80 -3.49
C ALA A 50 2.38 3.48 -2.98
N PHE A 51 2.53 3.13 -1.70
CA PHE A 51 3.78 2.62 -1.14
C PHE A 51 4.26 1.35 -1.87
N TRP A 52 3.37 0.38 -2.11
CA TRP A 52 3.72 -0.82 -2.88
C TRP A 52 4.04 -0.53 -4.34
N ASN A 53 3.55 0.56 -4.91
CA ASN A 53 3.90 0.99 -6.27
C ASN A 53 5.24 1.74 -6.33
N SER A 54 5.50 2.68 -5.41
CA SER A 54 6.68 3.57 -5.47
C SER A 54 7.87 3.14 -4.60
N GLY A 55 7.61 2.45 -3.50
CA GLY A 55 8.62 2.10 -2.48
C GLY A 55 8.90 3.23 -1.51
N ASP A 56 8.16 4.35 -1.58
CA ASP A 56 8.36 5.50 -0.71
C ASP A 56 7.90 5.18 0.72
N PRO A 57 8.82 5.11 1.71
CA PRO A 57 8.48 4.79 3.08
C PRO A 57 7.59 5.85 3.76
N ALA A 58 7.50 7.08 3.24
CA ALA A 58 6.58 8.09 3.76
C ALA A 58 5.13 7.65 3.62
N LEU A 59 4.75 7.07 2.48
CA LEU A 59 3.41 6.58 2.23
C LEU A 59 3.01 5.44 3.17
N ALA A 60 3.93 4.53 3.48
CA ALA A 60 3.70 3.48 4.49
C ALA A 60 3.52 4.08 5.89
N ARG A 61 4.32 5.07 6.27
CA ARG A 61 4.18 5.77 7.57
C ARG A 61 2.87 6.55 7.68
N GLU A 62 2.34 7.06 6.58
CA GLU A 62 1.05 7.74 6.57
C GLU A 62 -0.13 6.76 6.59
N ALA A 63 0.00 5.61 5.93
CA ALA A 63 -1.07 4.63 5.82
C ALA A 63 -1.22 3.76 7.07
N LEU A 64 -0.11 3.36 7.70
CA LEU A 64 -0.12 2.42 8.82
C LEU A 64 -0.24 3.13 10.17
N ALA A 65 -0.95 2.51 11.10
CA ALA A 65 -1.02 2.94 12.49
C ALA A 65 0.27 2.56 13.24
N PRO A 66 0.65 3.28 14.32
CA PRO A 66 1.78 2.89 15.17
C PRO A 66 1.68 1.46 15.72
N GLU A 67 0.46 1.01 16.02
CA GLU A 67 0.09 -0.30 16.53
C GLU A 67 -0.27 -1.32 15.43
N PHE A 68 0.04 -1.00 14.17
CA PHE A 68 -0.23 -1.86 13.03
C PHE A 68 0.26 -3.30 13.26
N THR A 69 -0.63 -4.26 12.99
CA THR A 69 -0.35 -5.68 13.07
C THR A 69 -0.64 -6.37 11.74
N ASP A 70 0.40 -6.94 11.13
CA ASP A 70 0.28 -7.92 10.05
C ASP A 70 -0.24 -9.23 10.65
N ARG A 71 -1.47 -9.60 10.30
CA ARG A 71 -2.19 -10.77 10.79
C ARG A 71 -1.89 -12.04 9.98
N THR A 72 -1.16 -11.91 8.89
CA THR A 72 -0.70 -13.00 8.01
C THR A 72 0.83 -12.97 7.89
N LEU A 73 1.51 -12.50 8.94
CA LEU A 73 2.95 -12.25 8.98
C LEU A 73 3.75 -13.46 8.47
N PRO A 74 4.47 -13.33 7.34
CA PRO A 74 5.30 -14.40 6.84
C PRO A 74 6.45 -14.75 7.80
N PRO A 75 6.87 -16.02 7.89
CA PRO A 75 8.00 -16.42 8.72
C PRO A 75 9.26 -15.59 8.43
N GLY A 76 9.87 -15.05 9.48
CA GLY A 76 11.10 -14.25 9.39
C GLY A 76 10.89 -12.77 9.02
N ARG A 77 9.67 -12.32 8.70
CA ARG A 77 9.36 -10.90 8.53
C ARG A 77 9.17 -10.22 9.88
N ALA A 78 9.71 -9.01 10.05
CA ALA A 78 9.48 -8.20 11.23
C ALA A 78 8.02 -7.73 11.30
N GLN A 79 7.42 -7.73 12.48
CA GLN A 79 6.08 -7.18 12.70
C GLN A 79 6.09 -5.64 12.61
N GLY A 80 4.93 -5.05 12.32
CA GLY A 80 4.76 -3.59 12.23
C GLY A 80 5.35 -3.00 10.95
N LEU A 81 5.50 -1.68 10.93
CA LEU A 81 6.05 -0.91 9.79
C LEU A 81 7.37 -1.46 9.20
N PRO A 82 8.36 -1.96 9.99
CA PRO A 82 9.62 -2.46 9.42
C PRO A 82 9.44 -3.61 8.41
N GLY A 83 8.43 -4.46 8.60
CA GLY A 83 8.18 -5.64 7.75
C GLY A 83 7.88 -5.27 6.30
N PRO A 84 6.81 -4.49 6.03
CA PRO A 84 6.48 -4.03 4.69
C PRO A 84 7.61 -3.23 4.02
N LEU A 85 8.31 -2.37 4.79
CA LEU A 85 9.44 -1.60 4.25
C LEU A 85 10.55 -2.51 3.70
N GLN A 86 10.96 -3.50 4.49
CA GLN A 86 11.97 -4.46 4.07
C GLN A 86 11.49 -5.33 2.89
N ALA A 87 10.23 -5.77 2.92
CA ALA A 87 9.63 -6.57 1.87
C ALA A 87 9.60 -5.81 0.53
N SER A 88 9.16 -4.55 0.53
CA SER A 88 9.13 -3.70 -0.67
C SER A 88 10.53 -3.48 -1.25
N GLN A 89 11.51 -3.17 -0.39
CA GLN A 89 12.91 -3.01 -0.81
C GLN A 89 13.48 -4.29 -1.44
N THR A 90 13.23 -5.43 -0.80
CA THR A 90 13.68 -6.74 -1.29
C THR A 90 13.04 -7.06 -2.64
N PHE A 91 11.73 -6.82 -2.77
CA PHE A 91 11.03 -7.14 -4.00
C PHE A 91 11.47 -6.24 -5.17
N ARG A 92 11.73 -4.94 -4.94
CA ARG A 92 12.30 -4.03 -5.95
C ARG A 92 13.75 -4.36 -6.32
N THR A 93 14.49 -5.03 -5.45
CA THR A 93 15.81 -5.56 -5.81
C THR A 93 15.70 -6.69 -6.84
N ALA A 94 14.58 -7.42 -6.85
CA ALA A 94 14.29 -8.45 -7.85
C ALA A 94 13.62 -7.85 -9.11
N VAL A 95 12.66 -6.93 -8.92
CA VAL A 95 11.83 -6.34 -9.98
C VAL A 95 11.95 -4.81 -9.92
N PRO A 96 13.02 -4.21 -10.47
CA PRO A 96 13.29 -2.77 -10.33
C PRO A 96 12.25 -1.85 -10.97
N ASP A 97 11.56 -2.32 -12.00
CA ASP A 97 10.52 -1.60 -12.74
C ASP A 97 9.09 -1.95 -12.27
N LEU A 98 8.97 -2.46 -11.04
CA LEU A 98 7.69 -2.88 -10.47
C LEU A 98 6.62 -1.80 -10.56
N LYS A 99 5.45 -2.20 -11.05
CA LYS A 99 4.20 -1.43 -11.01
C LYS A 99 3.15 -2.18 -10.22
N VAL A 100 2.36 -1.44 -9.45
CA VAL A 100 1.25 -1.96 -8.66
C VAL A 100 0.02 -1.11 -8.91
N GLU A 101 -1.06 -1.76 -9.32
CA GLU A 101 -2.35 -1.13 -9.60
C GLU A 101 -3.43 -1.69 -8.68
N ILE A 102 -4.44 -0.87 -8.35
CA ILE A 102 -5.64 -1.33 -7.65
C ILE A 102 -6.68 -1.70 -8.69
N THR A 103 -6.98 -2.99 -8.84
CA THR A 103 -7.99 -3.46 -9.79
C THR A 103 -9.39 -3.35 -9.21
N ASP A 104 -9.59 -3.80 -7.97
CA ASP A 104 -10.85 -3.67 -7.23
C ASP A 104 -10.57 -3.10 -5.84
N LEU A 105 -11.49 -2.25 -5.38
CA LEU A 105 -11.55 -1.79 -3.99
C LEU A 105 -12.99 -1.93 -3.49
N VAL A 106 -13.17 -2.63 -2.37
CA VAL A 106 -14.46 -2.70 -1.68
C VAL A 106 -14.28 -2.18 -0.26
N ALA A 107 -15.02 -1.14 0.11
CA ALA A 107 -14.96 -0.55 1.45
C ALA A 107 -16.33 -0.61 2.14
N ALA A 108 -16.33 -1.03 3.41
CA ALA A 108 -17.51 -1.03 4.25
C ALA A 108 -17.11 -0.79 5.71
N ASP A 109 -17.80 0.14 6.36
CA ASP A 109 -17.55 0.54 7.75
C ASP A 109 -16.06 0.85 8.01
N ASP A 110 -15.39 0.07 8.87
CA ASP A 110 -13.98 0.19 9.25
C ASP A 110 -13.05 -0.72 8.43
N ARG A 111 -13.54 -1.32 7.34
CA ARG A 111 -12.81 -2.29 6.53
C ARG A 111 -12.73 -1.91 5.08
N VAL A 112 -11.62 -2.31 4.46
CA VAL A 112 -11.42 -2.23 3.01
C VAL A 112 -10.66 -3.44 2.53
N THR A 113 -11.12 -4.01 1.43
CA THR A 113 -10.38 -5.05 0.71
C THR A 113 -9.99 -4.56 -0.68
N LEU A 114 -8.79 -4.97 -1.10
CA LEU A 114 -8.24 -4.63 -2.40
C LEU A 114 -7.85 -5.88 -3.15
N ARG A 115 -8.08 -5.87 -4.46
CA ARG A 115 -7.36 -6.72 -5.40
C ARG A 115 -6.30 -5.87 -6.09
N LEU A 116 -5.04 -6.24 -5.89
CA LEU A 116 -3.88 -5.58 -6.44
C LEU A 116 -3.31 -6.39 -7.60
N HIS A 117 -2.80 -5.70 -8.62
CA HIS A 117 -2.13 -6.29 -9.76
C HIS A 117 -0.69 -5.79 -9.82
N PHE A 118 0.25 -6.73 -9.73
CA PHE A 118 1.69 -6.47 -9.74
C PHE A 118 2.28 -6.87 -11.09
N THR A 119 2.98 -5.94 -11.75
CA THR A 119 3.64 -6.18 -13.04
C THR A 119 5.07 -5.65 -13.05
N GLY A 120 5.93 -6.24 -13.89
CA GLY A 120 7.30 -5.77 -14.09
C GLY A 120 8.17 -6.82 -14.74
N HIS A 121 9.50 -6.69 -14.60
CA HIS A 121 10.45 -7.65 -15.13
C HIS A 121 11.45 -8.10 -14.06
N PHE A 122 11.57 -9.41 -13.89
CA PHE A 122 12.60 -9.99 -13.04
C PHE A 122 13.97 -9.85 -13.72
N SER A 123 14.58 -8.70 -13.55
CA SER A 123 15.88 -8.31 -14.10
C SER A 123 16.95 -8.12 -13.01
N GLY A 124 16.51 -8.06 -11.74
CA GLY A 124 17.36 -7.99 -10.57
C GLY A 124 17.65 -9.36 -9.97
N ARG A 125 17.81 -9.41 -8.64
CA ARG A 125 18.21 -10.63 -7.93
C ARG A 125 17.22 -11.00 -6.84
N PHE A 126 16.89 -12.30 -6.77
CA PHE A 126 16.09 -12.88 -5.70
C PHE A 126 16.86 -14.05 -5.07
N GLY A 127 17.38 -13.84 -3.85
CA GLY A 127 18.26 -14.81 -3.19
C GLY A 127 19.50 -15.15 -4.03
N LYS A 128 19.60 -16.40 -4.49
CA LYS A 128 20.69 -16.87 -5.37
C LYS A 128 20.35 -16.79 -6.86
N VAL A 129 19.11 -16.47 -7.22
CA VAL A 129 18.63 -16.46 -8.60
C VAL A 129 18.79 -15.06 -9.18
N GLN A 130 19.44 -14.99 -10.34
CA GLN A 130 19.58 -13.77 -11.13
C GLN A 130 18.49 -13.76 -12.22
N GLY A 131 17.72 -12.68 -12.25
CA GLY A 131 16.73 -12.43 -13.28
C GLY A 131 17.34 -12.16 -14.65
N LYS A 132 16.64 -12.56 -15.70
CA LYS A 132 17.00 -12.39 -17.11
C LYS A 132 16.00 -11.51 -17.87
N GLY A 133 15.10 -10.84 -17.15
CA GLY A 133 14.03 -10.02 -17.70
C GLY A 133 12.71 -10.78 -17.92
N GLN A 134 12.47 -11.89 -17.21
CA GLN A 134 11.18 -12.58 -17.28
C GLN A 134 10.05 -11.64 -16.85
N ALA A 135 8.94 -11.63 -17.59
CA ALA A 135 7.76 -10.88 -17.20
C ALA A 135 7.21 -11.40 -15.87
N ILE A 136 6.90 -10.47 -14.97
CA ILE A 136 6.18 -10.70 -13.73
C ILE A 136 4.78 -10.16 -13.91
N ASP A 137 3.78 -10.97 -13.57
CA ASP A 137 2.36 -10.66 -13.62
C ASP A 137 1.62 -11.53 -12.61
N PHE A 138 1.32 -10.98 -11.43
CA PHE A 138 0.61 -11.72 -10.39
C PHE A 138 -0.33 -10.80 -9.61
N GLN A 139 -1.21 -11.41 -8.82
CA GLN A 139 -2.20 -10.69 -8.02
C GLN A 139 -1.95 -10.85 -6.53
N ALA A 140 -2.42 -9.87 -5.76
CA ALA A 140 -2.53 -9.95 -4.32
C ALA A 140 -3.91 -9.49 -3.86
N PHE A 141 -4.34 -10.06 -2.74
CA PHE A 141 -5.60 -9.73 -2.08
C PHE A 141 -5.32 -9.33 -0.66
N ASP A 142 -5.87 -8.18 -0.30
CA ASP A 142 -5.61 -7.54 0.97
C ASP A 142 -6.94 -7.23 1.64
N LEU A 143 -7.04 -7.44 2.95
CA LEU A 143 -8.12 -6.96 3.80
C LEU A 143 -7.50 -6.14 4.93
N TYR A 144 -7.92 -4.89 5.04
CA TYR A 144 -7.48 -3.98 6.09
C TYR A 144 -8.61 -3.71 7.07
N ARG A 145 -8.25 -3.56 8.34
CA ARG A 145 -9.03 -2.79 9.31
C ARG A 145 -8.40 -1.41 9.45
N VAL A 146 -9.22 -0.37 9.43
CA VAL A 146 -8.79 1.03 9.50
C VAL A 146 -9.47 1.71 10.69
N GLN A 147 -8.68 2.38 11.52
CA GLN A 147 -9.14 3.19 12.63
C GLN A 147 -8.41 4.54 12.58
N ASP A 148 -9.12 5.63 12.84
CA ASP A 148 -8.58 7.00 12.79
C ASP A 148 -7.80 7.31 11.50
N GLY A 149 -8.31 6.79 10.37
CA GLY A 149 -7.72 6.96 9.03
C GLY A 149 -6.41 6.21 8.80
N ARG A 150 -6.06 5.23 9.65
CA ARG A 150 -4.83 4.42 9.54
C ARG A 150 -5.12 2.93 9.64
N ILE A 151 -4.36 2.13 8.91
CA ILE A 151 -4.47 0.67 8.90
C ILE A 151 -3.91 0.12 10.22
N THR A 152 -4.75 -0.52 11.01
CA THR A 152 -4.40 -1.17 12.28
C THR A 152 -4.14 -2.66 12.09
N ASP A 153 -4.80 -3.28 11.11
CA ASP A 153 -4.65 -4.70 10.82
C ASP A 153 -4.65 -4.94 9.32
N ASN A 154 -3.84 -5.91 8.89
CA ASN A 154 -3.80 -6.39 7.53
C ASN A 154 -3.85 -7.92 7.53
N TRP A 155 -4.71 -8.49 6.69
CA TRP A 155 -4.64 -9.87 6.24
C TRP A 155 -4.38 -9.84 4.73
N HIS A 156 -3.37 -10.56 4.27
CA HIS A 156 -2.97 -10.55 2.86
C HIS A 156 -2.72 -11.96 2.32
N LEU A 157 -2.94 -12.12 1.02
CA LEU A 157 -2.61 -13.29 0.24
C LEU A 157 -2.09 -12.86 -1.14
N GLU A 158 -0.83 -13.15 -1.41
CA GLU A 158 -0.21 -13.01 -2.72
C GLU A 158 -0.22 -14.34 -3.47
N ASP A 159 -0.38 -14.28 -4.79
CA ASP A 159 -0.15 -15.43 -5.68
C ASP A 159 1.35 -15.71 -5.85
N ASN A 160 1.98 -16.11 -4.75
CA ASN A 160 3.41 -16.40 -4.68
C ASN A 160 3.81 -17.60 -5.55
N LEU A 161 2.90 -18.54 -5.81
CA LEU A 161 3.19 -19.68 -6.68
C LEU A 161 3.43 -19.20 -8.12
N THR A 162 2.49 -18.41 -8.66
CA THR A 162 2.64 -17.80 -9.99
C THR A 162 3.92 -16.96 -10.05
N LEU A 163 4.16 -16.10 -9.05
CA LEU A 163 5.37 -15.28 -8.98
C LEU A 163 6.66 -16.12 -9.05
N LEU A 164 6.76 -17.17 -8.22
CA LEU A 164 7.97 -18.01 -8.15
C LEU A 164 8.18 -18.85 -9.42
N GLN A 165 7.09 -19.26 -10.08
CA GLN A 165 7.16 -19.91 -11.38
C GLN A 165 7.63 -18.95 -12.48
N GLN A 166 7.12 -17.71 -12.51
CA GLN A 166 7.55 -16.67 -13.45
C GLN A 166 9.03 -16.29 -13.25
N MET A 167 9.51 -16.28 -12.01
CA MET A 167 10.92 -16.07 -11.69
C MET A 167 11.81 -17.27 -12.05
N GLY A 168 11.23 -18.44 -12.34
CA GLY A 168 11.96 -19.68 -12.59
C GLY A 168 12.59 -20.29 -11.33
N VAL A 169 12.07 -19.95 -10.14
CA VAL A 169 12.51 -20.52 -8.85
C VAL A 169 11.87 -21.88 -8.62
N ILE A 170 10.61 -22.04 -9.04
CA ILE A 170 9.84 -23.28 -8.98
C ILE A 170 9.48 -23.67 -10.41
N GLN A 171 9.55 -24.97 -10.73
CA GLN A 171 9.13 -25.49 -12.03
C GLN A 171 7.60 -25.54 -12.15
N GLN A 172 7.10 -25.39 -13.37
CA GLN A 172 5.68 -25.61 -13.68
C GLN A 172 5.32 -27.08 -13.66
#